data_AF-A0A3M6T761-F1
#
_entry.id   AF-A0A3M6T761-F1
#
_cell.length_a   1.000
_cell.length_b   1.000
_cell.length_c   1.000
_cell.angle_alpha   90.00
_cell.angle_beta   90.00
_cell.angle_gamma   90.00
#
_symmetry.space_group_name_H-M   'P 1'
#
loop_
_entity.id
_entity.type
_entity.pdbx_description
1 polymer ?
#
loop_
_entity_poly.entity_id
_entity_poly.type
_entity_poly.pdbx_seq_one_letter_code
_entity_poly.pdbx_strand_id
1 'polypeptide(L)'
;MFLYRLRVYQHNSSCRTLYELNDIWCECLPNDSGRYCEKQSVEIPDEVCMHGKGNQNGKFFTPVQGTMYAMRLVHISGVVGCSSGTSRKWGFRNSEIFTIITDENNQNRNAFPYKIPGFTSDSPELILTFNTPLMVATGQEYRLWFSEDLRDQHEDNNVGPSCIKGHPSSNSGPFKENFMKRVQIQDDEEAKSQGDGERRNKKFREQALCELSSSQESSSTQYVKEIL
;
A
#
# COMPACT_ATOMS: atom_id res chain seq x y z
N MET A 1 21.04 -29.98 25.26
CA MET A 1 20.10 -28.88 24.95
C MET A 1 20.88 -27.84 24.16
N PHE A 2 20.83 -27.92 22.83
CA PHE A 2 21.57 -27.01 21.96
C PHE A 2 20.80 -25.68 21.87
N LEU A 3 21.35 -24.63 22.47
CA LEU A 3 20.88 -23.25 22.33
C LEU A 3 21.22 -22.74 20.93
N TYR A 4 20.35 -22.98 19.95
CA TYR A 4 20.46 -22.29 18.67
C TYR A 4 19.83 -20.90 18.80
N ARG A 5 20.64 -19.92 19.21
CA ARG A 5 20.34 -18.50 18.98
C ARG A 5 20.40 -18.27 17.46
N LEU A 6 19.27 -18.37 16.76
CA LEU A 6 19.15 -17.79 15.42
C LEU A 6 19.11 -16.26 15.59
N ARG A 7 20.28 -15.63 15.68
CA ARG A 7 20.38 -14.18 15.48
C ARG A 7 20.24 -13.91 14.00
N VAL A 8 19.00 -13.72 13.56
CA VAL A 8 18.74 -13.23 12.21
C VAL A 8 19.00 -11.73 12.23
N TYR A 9 20.20 -11.32 11.80
CA TYR A 9 20.53 -9.93 11.54
C TYR A 9 20.08 -9.60 10.12
N GLN A 10 18.91 -9.01 9.94
CA GLN A 10 18.53 -8.42 8.64
C GLN A 10 18.67 -6.90 8.75
N HIS A 11 19.58 -6.30 7.99
CA HIS A 11 19.87 -4.87 8.10
C HIS A 11 20.19 -4.41 9.55
N ASN A 12 20.85 -5.22 10.38
CA ASN A 12 21.04 -4.95 11.83
C ASN A 12 19.76 -4.93 12.70
N SER A 13 18.58 -5.29 12.16
CA SER A 13 17.40 -5.55 12.99
C SER A 13 17.61 -6.78 13.88
N SER A 14 16.98 -6.78 15.06
CA SER A 14 17.17 -7.83 16.07
C SER A 14 15.87 -8.62 16.27
N CYS A 15 15.84 -9.85 15.76
CA CYS A 15 14.75 -10.78 16.01
C CYS A 15 15.04 -11.70 17.19
N ARG A 16 14.00 -11.99 17.98
CA ARG A 16 14.05 -12.89 19.14
C ARG A 16 12.89 -13.88 19.06
N THR A 17 13.16 -15.15 19.34
CA THR A 17 12.14 -16.18 19.48
C THR A 17 11.52 -16.11 20.87
N LEU A 18 10.20 -16.07 20.93
CA LEU A 18 9.38 -16.16 22.14
C LEU A 18 8.87 -17.59 22.26
N TYR A 19 9.69 -18.47 22.83
CA TYR A 19 9.43 -19.92 22.91
C TYR A 19 8.11 -20.27 23.63
N GLU A 20 7.67 -19.46 24.59
CA GLU A 20 6.44 -19.70 25.33
C GLU A 20 5.17 -19.41 24.51
N LEU A 21 5.31 -18.65 23.43
CA LEU A 21 4.21 -18.24 22.55
C LEU A 21 4.31 -18.84 21.15
N ASN A 22 5.34 -19.65 20.87
CA ASN A 22 5.73 -20.05 19.52
C ASN A 22 5.73 -18.87 18.53
N ASP A 23 6.27 -17.73 18.97
CA ASP A 23 6.26 -16.49 18.18
C ASP A 23 7.67 -15.95 17.96
N ILE A 24 7.82 -15.13 16.92
CA ILE A 24 9.06 -14.41 16.61
C ILE A 24 8.75 -12.92 16.65
N TRP A 25 9.49 -12.21 17.48
CA TRP A 25 9.40 -10.76 17.59
C TRP A 25 10.64 -10.10 17.03
N CYS A 26 10.47 -9.14 16.13
CA CYS A 26 11.58 -8.39 15.53
C CYS A 26 11.51 -6.90 15.89
N GLU A 27 12.64 -6.37 16.35
CA GLU A 27 12.86 -4.93 16.53
C GLU A 27 13.40 -4.37 15.21
N CYS A 28 12.52 -3.72 14.43
CA CYS A 28 12.88 -3.15 13.14
C CYS A 28 13.64 -1.84 13.28
N LEU A 29 14.56 -1.60 12.35
CA LEU A 29 15.18 -0.30 12.20
C LEU A 29 14.16 0.75 11.73
N PRO A 30 14.46 2.05 11.88
CA PRO A 30 13.67 3.10 11.27
C PRO A 30 13.45 2.82 9.77
N ASN A 31 12.21 3.01 9.32
CA ASN A 31 11.73 2.74 7.95
C ASN A 31 11.58 1.26 7.57
N ASP A 32 11.99 0.31 8.41
CA ASP A 32 11.66 -1.09 8.22
C ASP A 32 10.37 -1.44 8.97
N SER A 33 9.57 -2.34 8.41
CA SER A 33 8.31 -2.81 8.99
C SER A 33 7.99 -4.24 8.54
N GLY A 34 6.90 -4.78 9.07
CA GLY A 34 6.51 -6.17 8.87
C GLY A 34 6.92 -7.06 10.04
N ARG A 35 6.44 -8.30 10.03
CA ARG A 35 6.67 -9.24 11.14
C ARG A 35 8.16 -9.57 11.30
N TYR A 36 8.89 -9.54 10.20
CA TYR A 36 10.30 -9.89 10.11
C TYR A 36 11.15 -8.73 9.59
N CYS A 37 10.66 -7.49 9.67
CA CYS A 37 11.31 -6.30 9.11
C CYS A 37 11.58 -6.45 7.60
N GLU A 38 10.70 -7.18 6.91
CA GLU A 38 10.87 -7.54 5.52
C GLU A 38 10.56 -6.40 4.55
N LYS A 39 9.74 -5.45 4.99
CA LYS A 39 9.29 -4.29 4.21
C LYS A 39 10.14 -3.08 4.55
N GLN A 40 10.71 -2.46 3.54
CA GLN A 40 11.53 -1.27 3.66
C GLN A 40 10.81 -0.07 3.02
N SER A 41 10.72 1.01 3.77
CA SER A 41 10.23 2.30 3.30
C SER A 41 11.41 3.13 2.79
N VAL A 42 11.42 3.43 1.50
CA VAL A 42 12.51 4.19 0.87
C VAL A 42 11.94 5.51 0.38
N GLU A 43 12.53 6.61 0.82
CA GLU A 43 12.11 7.94 0.40
C GLU A 43 12.43 8.18 -1.09
N ILE A 44 11.51 8.83 -1.79
CA ILE A 44 11.72 9.32 -3.15
C ILE A 44 12.58 10.59 -3.09
N PRO A 45 13.71 10.66 -3.82
CA PRO A 45 14.66 11.78 -3.71
C PRO A 45 14.07 13.16 -4.02
N ASP A 46 13.10 13.23 -4.92
CA ASP A 46 12.53 14.49 -5.39
C ASP A 46 11.21 14.83 -4.70
N GLU A 47 10.90 16.12 -4.62
CA GLU A 47 9.57 16.61 -4.27
C GLU A 47 8.63 16.44 -5.47
N VAL A 48 7.42 15.95 -5.22
CA VAL A 48 6.44 15.61 -6.26
C VAL A 48 5.23 16.52 -6.10
N CYS A 49 4.92 17.30 -7.12
CA CYS A 49 3.82 18.28 -7.08
C CYS A 49 2.68 17.88 -8.01
N MET A 50 1.46 17.77 -7.48
CA MET A 50 0.25 17.63 -8.29
C MET A 50 -0.41 19.00 -8.47
N HIS A 51 -0.80 19.32 -9.71
CA HIS A 51 -1.53 20.54 -10.01
C HIS A 51 -3.01 20.24 -10.20
N GLY A 52 -3.83 21.28 -10.03
CA GLY A 52 -5.27 21.15 -10.17
C GLY A 52 -5.79 21.16 -11.61
N LYS A 53 -4.93 21.51 -12.59
CA LYS A 53 -5.32 21.72 -14.00
C LYS A 53 -4.16 21.70 -14.98
N GLY A 54 -4.50 21.53 -16.26
CA GLY A 54 -3.59 21.72 -17.40
C GLY A 54 -2.71 20.51 -17.65
N ASN A 55 -3.17 19.30 -17.31
CA ASN A 55 -2.46 18.04 -17.48
C ASN A 55 -1.09 18.01 -16.76
N GLN A 56 -1.04 18.59 -15.55
CA GLN A 56 0.20 18.82 -14.80
C GLN A 56 0.28 17.88 -13.59
N ASN A 57 0.76 16.67 -13.87
CA ASN A 57 1.08 15.67 -12.85
C ASN A 57 2.47 15.85 -12.26
N GLY A 58 2.63 15.36 -11.04
CA GLY A 58 3.93 15.17 -10.42
C GLY A 58 4.47 13.80 -10.77
N LYS A 59 5.65 13.74 -11.40
CA LYS A 59 6.29 12.47 -11.73
C LYS A 59 7.21 12.01 -10.61
N PHE A 60 7.27 10.70 -10.41
CA PHE A 60 8.27 10.10 -9.54
C PHE A 60 8.70 8.73 -10.05
N PHE A 61 9.85 8.28 -9.55
CA PHE A 61 10.45 7.03 -9.93
C PHE A 61 10.70 6.17 -8.69
N THR A 62 10.37 4.89 -8.79
CA THR A 62 10.56 3.94 -7.71
C THR A 62 12.05 3.75 -7.41
N PRO A 63 12.51 4.01 -6.17
CA PRO A 63 13.94 3.95 -5.84
C PRO A 63 14.44 2.51 -5.71
N VAL A 64 13.53 1.54 -5.53
CA VAL A 64 13.85 0.13 -5.33
C VAL A 64 12.89 -0.76 -6.12
N GLN A 65 13.42 -1.85 -6.66
CA GLN A 65 12.62 -2.94 -7.21
C GLN A 65 12.03 -3.83 -6.11
N GLY A 66 10.88 -4.44 -6.37
CA GLY A 66 10.27 -5.42 -5.49
C GLY A 66 8.75 -5.38 -5.53
N THR A 67 8.15 -5.90 -4.46
CA THR A 67 6.71 -5.89 -4.26
C THR A 67 6.34 -4.74 -3.33
N MET A 68 5.63 -3.74 -3.84
CA MET A 68 5.18 -2.55 -3.11
C MET A 68 3.80 -2.78 -2.48
N TYR A 69 3.70 -2.60 -1.17
CA TYR A 69 2.49 -2.87 -0.38
C TYR A 69 1.77 -1.62 0.07
N ALA A 70 2.51 -0.52 0.23
CA ALA A 70 1.95 0.75 0.60
C ALA A 70 2.79 1.90 0.07
N MET A 71 2.18 3.06 0.00
CA MET A 71 2.81 4.33 -0.31
C MET A 71 2.40 5.34 0.75
N ARG A 72 3.37 5.80 1.54
CA ARG A 72 3.17 6.93 2.46
C ARG A 72 3.48 8.22 1.71
N LEU A 73 2.54 9.15 1.70
CA LEU A 73 2.67 10.48 1.10
C LEU A 73 2.69 11.51 2.22
N VAL A 74 3.78 12.27 2.34
CA VAL A 74 3.93 13.32 3.35
C VAL A 74 3.75 14.67 2.65
N HIS A 75 2.84 15.50 3.13
CA HIS A 75 2.65 16.84 2.60
C HIS A 75 3.83 17.73 2.96
N ILE A 76 4.34 18.47 1.97
CA ILE A 76 5.45 19.42 2.14
C ILE A 76 4.92 20.85 2.06
N SER A 77 4.21 21.19 0.99
CA SER A 77 3.81 22.58 0.73
C SER A 77 2.59 22.67 -0.20
N GLY A 78 1.97 23.85 -0.22
CA GLY A 78 0.87 24.16 -1.13
C GLY A 78 -0.44 23.46 -0.80
N VAL A 79 -1.42 23.66 -1.67
CA VAL A 79 -2.77 23.08 -1.61
C VAL A 79 -3.29 22.91 -3.03
N VAL A 80 -4.20 21.95 -3.23
CA VAL A 80 -4.88 21.70 -4.50
C VAL A 80 -6.38 21.68 -4.27
N GLY A 81 -7.18 22.03 -5.27
CA GLY A 81 -8.62 21.92 -5.18
C GLY A 81 -9.37 22.76 -6.19
N CYS A 82 -10.70 22.76 -6.06
CA CYS A 82 -11.60 23.40 -7.00
C CYS A 82 -11.52 24.94 -6.99
N SER A 83 -11.19 25.55 -5.85
CA SER A 83 -11.07 27.01 -5.73
C SER A 83 -10.16 27.40 -4.56
N SER A 84 -9.62 28.63 -4.58
CA SER A 84 -8.68 29.11 -3.55
C SER A 84 -9.22 29.02 -2.12
N GLY A 85 -10.53 29.17 -1.90
CA GLY A 85 -11.14 29.15 -0.56
C GLY A 85 -11.48 27.77 -0.01
N THR A 86 -11.46 26.72 -0.84
CA THR A 86 -11.84 25.35 -0.44
C THR A 86 -10.71 24.34 -0.61
N SER A 87 -9.57 24.77 -1.12
CA SER A 87 -8.43 23.90 -1.42
C SER A 87 -7.69 23.45 -0.17
N ARG A 88 -7.20 22.23 -0.23
CA ARG A 88 -6.51 21.54 0.86
C ARG A 88 -5.33 20.74 0.33
N LYS A 89 -4.63 20.04 1.21
CA LYS A 89 -3.44 19.26 0.84
C LYS A 89 -3.73 18.17 -0.19
N TRP A 90 -4.87 17.50 -0.06
CA TRP A 90 -5.25 16.31 -0.86
C TRP A 90 -6.56 16.46 -1.64
N GLY A 91 -7.07 17.69 -1.78
CA GLY A 91 -8.32 17.97 -2.49
C GLY A 91 -9.11 19.11 -1.88
N PHE A 92 -10.43 19.10 -1.97
CA PHE A 92 -11.25 20.21 -1.46
C PHE A 92 -12.42 19.78 -0.56
N ARG A 93 -12.72 18.49 -0.47
CA ARG A 93 -13.78 17.95 0.39
C ARG A 93 -13.18 17.20 1.56
N ASN A 94 -13.64 17.52 2.78
CA ASN A 94 -12.90 17.19 4.00
C ASN A 94 -12.58 15.71 4.14
N SER A 95 -13.53 14.84 3.80
CA SER A 95 -13.40 13.39 3.98
C SER A 95 -13.00 12.65 2.70
N GLU A 96 -12.80 13.34 1.58
CA GLU A 96 -12.47 12.73 0.29
C GLU A 96 -11.08 13.14 -0.18
N ILE A 97 -10.32 12.15 -0.63
CA ILE A 97 -8.99 12.29 -1.20
C ILE A 97 -9.15 12.32 -2.72
N PHE A 98 -8.64 13.38 -3.33
CA PHE A 98 -8.66 13.60 -4.78
C PHE A 98 -7.31 13.29 -5.43
N THR A 99 -6.34 12.85 -4.63
CA THR A 99 -5.00 12.46 -5.09
C THR A 99 -5.02 11.06 -5.66
N ILE A 100 -4.63 10.90 -6.91
CA ILE A 100 -4.57 9.61 -7.62
C ILE A 100 -3.12 9.31 -8.00
N ILE A 101 -2.68 8.06 -7.82
CA ILE A 101 -1.41 7.57 -8.37
C ILE A 101 -1.71 6.73 -9.60
N THR A 102 -1.04 7.02 -10.71
CA THR A 102 -1.14 6.24 -11.96
C THR A 102 0.23 5.78 -12.42
N ASP A 103 0.25 4.82 -13.34
CA ASP A 103 1.44 4.50 -14.13
C ASP A 103 1.70 5.57 -15.21
N GLU A 104 2.70 5.33 -16.05
CA GLU A 104 3.06 6.17 -17.19
C GLU A 104 2.00 6.22 -18.32
N ASN A 105 1.02 5.32 -18.30
CA ASN A 105 -0.06 5.26 -19.29
C ASN A 105 -1.35 5.91 -18.74
N ASN A 106 -1.29 6.55 -17.57
CA ASN A 106 -2.45 7.08 -16.85
C ASN A 106 -3.53 6.00 -16.65
N GLN A 107 -3.13 4.75 -16.37
CA GLN A 107 -4.09 3.73 -15.93
C GLN A 107 -4.88 4.26 -14.74
N ASN A 108 -6.20 4.02 -14.76
CA ASN A 108 -7.16 4.57 -13.80
C ASN A 108 -7.41 6.07 -13.94
N ARG A 109 -7.30 6.60 -15.16
CA ARG A 109 -7.71 7.97 -15.50
C ARG A 109 -9.10 8.35 -14.98
N ASN A 110 -10.02 7.39 -14.93
CA ASN A 110 -11.40 7.61 -14.46
C ASN A 110 -11.58 7.39 -12.95
N ALA A 111 -10.50 7.37 -12.15
CA ALA A 111 -10.59 7.21 -10.71
C ALA A 111 -11.36 8.37 -10.09
N PHE A 112 -12.35 8.02 -9.26
CA PHE A 112 -13.12 8.98 -8.47
C PHE A 112 -12.43 9.25 -7.14
N PRO A 113 -12.73 10.40 -6.51
CA PRO A 113 -12.31 10.67 -5.14
C PRO A 113 -12.76 9.55 -4.19
N TYR A 114 -11.93 9.24 -3.20
CA TYR A 114 -12.14 8.12 -2.28
C TYR A 114 -11.90 8.54 -0.83
N LYS A 115 -12.23 7.66 0.12
CA LYS A 115 -12.04 7.92 1.55
C LYS A 115 -11.02 6.97 2.13
N ILE A 116 -10.17 7.47 3.02
CA ILE A 116 -9.24 6.65 3.80
C ILE A 116 -9.66 6.77 5.27
N PRO A 117 -10.05 5.68 5.94
CA PRO A 117 -10.44 5.71 7.35
C PRO A 117 -9.36 6.35 8.23
N GLY A 118 -9.74 7.35 9.04
CA GLY A 118 -8.82 8.08 9.91
C GLY A 118 -8.06 9.25 9.24
N PHE A 119 -8.24 9.46 7.94
CA PHE A 119 -7.61 10.57 7.21
C PHE A 119 -8.63 11.54 6.63
N THR A 120 -8.19 12.78 6.44
CA THR A 120 -8.94 13.85 5.79
C THR A 120 -8.10 14.46 4.68
N SER A 121 -8.72 15.27 3.84
CA SER A 121 -8.01 16.04 2.81
C SER A 121 -7.02 17.09 3.36
N ASP A 122 -6.98 17.31 4.68
CA ASP A 122 -6.03 18.19 5.38
C ASP A 122 -4.99 17.43 6.23
N SER A 123 -5.03 16.09 6.24
CA SER A 123 -4.05 15.28 6.97
C SER A 123 -2.62 15.66 6.57
N PRO A 124 -1.65 15.68 7.51
CA PRO A 124 -0.25 15.99 7.18
C PRO A 124 0.40 14.92 6.29
N GLU A 125 -0.17 13.72 6.28
CA GLU A 125 0.27 12.59 5.48
C GLU A 125 -0.91 11.72 5.11
N LEU A 126 -0.75 10.87 4.08
CA LEU A 126 -1.65 9.79 3.74
C LEU A 126 -0.86 8.47 3.70
N ILE A 127 -1.51 7.38 4.07
CA ILE A 127 -1.00 6.03 3.87
C ILE A 127 -1.93 5.33 2.89
N LEU A 128 -1.44 5.08 1.68
CA LEU A 128 -2.15 4.33 0.65
C LEU A 128 -1.68 2.89 0.72
N THR A 129 -2.55 1.97 1.13
CA THR A 129 -2.27 0.53 1.11
C THR A 129 -2.81 -0.06 -0.18
N PHE A 130 -2.09 -1.00 -0.79
CA PHE A 130 -2.52 -1.70 -1.99
C PHE A 130 -3.10 -3.07 -1.60
N ASN A 131 -4.38 -3.33 -1.85
CA ASN A 131 -4.96 -4.68 -1.66
C ASN A 131 -4.24 -5.73 -2.51
N THR A 132 -3.87 -5.38 -3.74
CA THR A 132 -3.03 -6.17 -4.61
C THR A 132 -1.64 -5.53 -4.67
N PRO A 133 -0.61 -6.15 -4.07
CA PRO A 133 0.72 -5.58 -4.06
C PRO A 133 1.26 -5.36 -5.49
N LEU A 134 1.91 -4.23 -5.72
CA LEU A 134 2.40 -3.84 -7.04
C LEU A 134 3.83 -4.32 -7.25
N MET A 135 4.08 -5.03 -8.35
CA MET A 135 5.43 -5.39 -8.76
C MET A 135 6.08 -4.19 -9.45
N VAL A 136 7.15 -3.66 -8.86
CA VAL A 136 7.83 -2.46 -9.35
C VAL A 136 9.29 -2.76 -9.69
N ALA A 137 9.78 -2.16 -10.78
CA ALA A 137 11.21 -2.13 -11.11
C ALA A 137 11.85 -0.86 -10.54
N THR A 138 13.16 -0.84 -10.34
CA THR A 138 13.88 0.41 -10.02
C THR A 138 13.78 1.36 -11.21
N GLY A 139 13.43 2.62 -10.96
CA GLY A 139 13.29 3.63 -12.02
C GLY A 139 11.98 3.56 -12.79
N GLN A 140 10.99 2.76 -12.35
CA GLN A 140 9.66 2.74 -12.96
C GLN A 140 8.94 4.08 -12.70
N GLU A 141 8.41 4.72 -13.75
CA GLU A 141 7.66 5.98 -13.65
C GLU A 141 6.26 5.74 -13.08
N TYR A 142 5.89 6.59 -12.12
CA TYR A 142 4.54 6.78 -11.64
C TYR A 142 4.21 8.28 -11.59
N ARG A 143 2.92 8.59 -11.56
CA ARG A 143 2.40 9.97 -11.61
C ARG A 143 1.42 10.22 -10.49
N LEU A 144 1.59 11.36 -9.83
CA LEU A 144 0.68 11.88 -8.83
C LEU A 144 -0.22 12.93 -9.48
N TRP A 145 -1.51 12.68 -9.44
CA TRP A 145 -2.53 13.48 -10.10
C TRP A 145 -3.54 14.04 -9.12
N PHE A 146 -4.06 15.22 -9.43
CA PHE A 146 -5.38 15.63 -8.94
C PHE A 146 -6.46 15.03 -9.84
N SER A 147 -7.48 14.40 -9.26
CA SER A 147 -8.46 13.60 -10.02
C SER A 147 -9.28 14.38 -11.05
N GLU A 148 -9.51 15.68 -10.87
CA GLU A 148 -10.18 16.52 -11.87
C GLU A 148 -9.25 16.84 -13.06
N ASP A 149 -7.97 17.11 -12.80
CA ASP A 149 -6.94 17.31 -13.84
C ASP A 149 -6.74 16.02 -14.65
N LEU A 150 -6.58 14.87 -13.99
CA LEU A 150 -6.44 13.57 -14.65
C LEU A 150 -7.59 13.23 -15.62
N ARG A 151 -8.81 13.62 -15.25
CA ARG A 151 -10.02 13.38 -16.05
C ARG A 151 -10.26 14.46 -17.11
N ASP A 152 -9.49 15.55 -17.11
CA ASP A 152 -9.77 16.77 -17.87
C ASP A 152 -11.20 17.26 -17.62
N GLN A 153 -11.63 17.30 -16.36
CA GLN A 153 -12.99 17.66 -15.96
C GLN A 153 -12.99 18.70 -14.86
N HIS A 154 -13.79 19.76 -15.05
CA HIS A 154 -14.02 20.82 -14.05
C HIS A 154 -12.73 21.50 -13.58
N GLU A 155 -11.78 21.75 -14.49
CA GLU A 155 -10.44 22.25 -14.12
C GLU A 155 -10.26 23.77 -14.17
N ASP A 156 -11.21 24.51 -14.76
CA ASP A 156 -11.05 25.93 -15.09
C ASP A 156 -10.64 26.80 -13.89
N ASN A 157 -11.33 26.60 -12.76
CA ASN A 157 -11.12 27.35 -11.52
C ASN A 157 -10.17 26.66 -10.54
N ASN A 158 -9.63 25.50 -10.89
CA ASN A 158 -8.77 24.74 -10.01
C ASN A 158 -7.47 25.49 -9.70
N VAL A 159 -6.99 25.29 -8.48
CA VAL A 159 -5.76 25.88 -7.94
C VAL A 159 -4.79 24.78 -7.51
N GLY A 160 -3.54 25.16 -7.34
CA GLY A 160 -2.42 24.25 -7.14
C GLY A 160 -1.09 24.98 -7.29
N PRO A 161 0.05 24.30 -7.03
CA PRO A 161 0.15 22.88 -6.71
C PRO A 161 0.06 22.55 -5.21
N SER A 162 -0.14 21.26 -4.93
CA SER A 162 0.18 20.64 -3.64
C SER A 162 1.35 19.69 -3.84
N CYS A 163 2.39 19.83 -3.00
CA CYS A 163 3.66 19.14 -3.16
C CYS A 163 3.97 18.24 -1.97
N ILE A 164 4.54 17.06 -2.27
CA ILE A 164 4.65 15.94 -1.33
C ILE A 164 6.00 15.24 -1.43
N LYS A 165 6.30 14.45 -0.39
CA LYS A 165 7.37 13.44 -0.37
C LYS A 165 6.77 12.05 -0.29
N GLY A 166 7.19 11.17 -1.19
CA GLY A 166 6.70 9.79 -1.23
C GLY A 166 7.66 8.82 -0.55
N HIS A 167 7.13 7.84 0.16
CA HIS A 167 7.89 6.78 0.80
C HIS A 167 7.26 5.40 0.48
N PRO A 168 7.54 4.83 -0.71
CA PRO A 168 7.13 3.47 -1.05
C PRO A 168 7.62 2.45 -0.01
N SER A 169 6.74 1.55 0.42
CA SER A 169 7.05 0.42 1.29
C SER A 169 7.06 -0.87 0.47
N SER A 170 8.26 -1.41 0.23
CA SER A 170 8.46 -2.59 -0.62
C SER A 170 9.28 -3.68 0.07
N ASN A 171 9.09 -4.94 -0.32
CA ASN A 171 10.02 -6.00 0.08
C ASN A 171 11.39 -5.73 -0.55
N SER A 172 12.43 -5.61 0.26
CA SER A 172 13.77 -5.32 -0.25
C SER A 172 14.45 -6.60 -0.79
N GLY A 173 14.53 -6.74 -2.12
CA GLY A 173 15.48 -7.58 -2.85
C GLY A 173 15.41 -9.13 -2.68
N PRO A 174 16.09 -9.88 -3.57
CA PRO A 174 16.01 -11.35 -3.66
C PRO A 174 16.54 -12.10 -2.43
N PHE A 175 17.32 -11.45 -1.56
CA PHE A 175 17.85 -12.07 -0.35
C PHE A 175 16.75 -12.28 0.72
N LYS A 176 15.73 -11.41 0.77
CA LYS A 176 14.59 -11.54 1.70
C LYS A 176 13.57 -12.58 1.25
N GLU A 177 13.38 -12.77 -0.06
CA GLU A 177 12.48 -13.80 -0.59
C GLU A 177 12.91 -15.22 -0.18
N ASN A 178 14.22 -15.48 -0.19
CA ASN A 178 14.78 -16.76 0.24
C ASN A 178 14.66 -17.01 1.75
N PHE A 179 14.61 -15.96 2.57
CA PHE A 179 14.34 -16.08 4.01
C PHE A 179 12.86 -16.36 4.27
N MET A 180 11.95 -15.61 3.63
CA MET A 180 10.51 -15.83 3.76
C MET A 180 10.12 -17.24 3.31
N LYS A 181 10.70 -17.75 2.22
CA LYS A 181 10.54 -19.15 1.81
C LYS A 181 10.98 -20.13 2.90
N ARG A 182 12.10 -19.88 3.60
CA ARG A 182 12.54 -20.77 4.70
C ARG A 182 11.62 -20.71 5.91
N VAL A 183 11.13 -19.53 6.28
CA VAL A 183 10.18 -19.39 7.40
C VAL A 183 8.85 -20.09 7.05
N GLN A 184 8.34 -19.88 5.84
CA GLN A 184 7.11 -20.53 5.39
C GLN A 184 7.24 -22.05 5.32
N ILE A 185 8.41 -22.57 4.95
CA ILE A 185 8.71 -24.01 5.03
C ILE A 185 8.68 -24.51 6.49
N GLN A 186 9.19 -23.74 7.45
CA GLN A 186 9.12 -24.10 8.88
C GLN A 186 7.68 -24.13 9.39
N ASP A 187 6.86 -23.13 9.04
CA ASP A 187 5.44 -23.08 9.41
C ASP A 187 4.67 -24.29 8.81
N ASP A 188 4.96 -24.66 7.56
CA ASP A 188 4.36 -25.82 6.89
C ASP A 188 4.82 -27.17 7.49
N GLU A 189 6.07 -27.27 7.93
CA GLU A 189 6.59 -28.46 8.64
C GLU A 189 5.96 -28.58 10.04
N GLU A 190 5.78 -27.47 10.75
CA GLU A 190 5.15 -27.46 12.07
C GLU A 190 3.65 -27.80 11.97
N ALA A 191 2.94 -27.27 10.98
CA ALA A 191 1.54 -27.63 10.69
C ALA A 191 1.38 -29.12 10.33
N LYS A 192 2.35 -29.72 9.62
CA LYS A 192 2.37 -31.17 9.35
C LYS A 192 2.66 -31.99 10.61
N SER A 193 3.54 -31.50 11.49
CA SER A 193 3.87 -32.18 12.75
C SER A 193 2.71 -32.19 13.76
N GLN A 194 1.80 -31.22 13.66
CA GLN A 194 0.58 -31.15 14.48
C GLN A 194 -0.61 -31.95 13.89
N GLY A 195 -0.43 -32.61 12.74
CA GLY A 195 -1.49 -33.30 11.99
C GLY A 195 -1.64 -34.82 12.20
N ASP A 196 -0.71 -35.50 12.89
CA ASP A 196 -0.74 -36.97 13.02
C ASP A 196 -1.39 -37.47 14.32
N GLY A 197 -2.36 -36.69 14.81
CA GLY A 197 -2.97 -36.87 16.13
C GLY A 197 -4.47 -37.16 16.18
N GLU A 198 -5.25 -37.29 15.10
CA GLU A 198 -6.65 -37.76 15.25
C GLU A 198 -7.32 -38.28 13.95
N ARG A 199 -7.26 -39.59 13.73
CA ARG A 199 -8.22 -40.31 12.87
C ARG A 199 -9.54 -40.54 13.62
N ARG A 200 -10.54 -39.68 13.40
CA ARG A 200 -11.99 -40.04 13.24
C ARG A 200 -12.89 -38.79 13.29
N ASN A 201 -13.33 -38.27 12.13
CA ASN A 201 -14.72 -38.38 11.66
C ASN A 201 -14.91 -37.58 10.38
N LYS A 202 -15.16 -38.32 9.30
CA LYS A 202 -15.62 -37.79 8.02
C LYS A 202 -17.11 -37.49 8.18
N LYS A 203 -17.53 -36.22 8.14
CA LYS A 203 -18.93 -35.89 7.86
C LYS A 203 -19.04 -34.61 7.06
N PHE A 204 -19.16 -34.82 5.75
CA PHE A 204 -19.72 -33.88 4.79
C PHE A 204 -21.06 -33.33 5.29
N ARG A 205 -21.26 -32.02 5.13
CA ARG A 205 -22.59 -31.40 5.06
C ARG A 205 -22.59 -30.36 3.94
N GLU A 206 -23.20 -30.76 2.83
CA GLU A 206 -23.75 -29.89 1.79
C GLU A 206 -25.21 -29.52 2.12
N GLN A 207 -25.64 -28.40 1.50
CA GLN A 207 -27.01 -27.88 1.26
C GLN A 207 -27.77 -27.24 2.43
N ALA A 208 -28.50 -26.12 2.27
CA ALA A 208 -29.21 -25.52 1.12
C ALA A 208 -29.09 -23.96 1.15
N LEU A 209 -29.02 -23.18 0.05
CA LEU A 209 -29.89 -22.92 -1.13
C LEU A 209 -31.18 -22.11 -0.86
N CYS A 210 -31.25 -20.94 -1.52
CA CYS A 210 -32.38 -20.15 -2.09
C CYS A 210 -32.32 -18.65 -1.69
N GLU A 211 -32.50 -17.64 -2.56
CA GLU A 211 -32.61 -17.50 -4.01
C GLU A 211 -32.44 -16.00 -4.40
N LEU A 212 -31.87 -15.77 -5.59
CA LEU A 212 -31.95 -14.65 -6.55
C LEU A 212 -32.79 -13.38 -6.21
N SER A 213 -32.18 -12.19 -6.34
CA SER A 213 -32.26 -11.33 -7.55
C SER A 213 -32.08 -9.82 -7.28
N SER A 214 -31.31 -9.19 -8.18
CA SER A 214 -31.33 -7.78 -8.61
C SER A 214 -31.09 -6.67 -7.59
N SER A 215 -29.94 -6.02 -7.66
CA SER A 215 -29.81 -4.74 -8.41
C SER A 215 -28.36 -4.24 -8.38
N GLN A 216 -27.90 -3.85 -9.57
CA GLN A 216 -26.64 -3.19 -9.94
C GLN A 216 -25.82 -2.58 -8.77
N GLU A 217 -24.71 -3.23 -8.39
CA GLU A 217 -23.58 -2.53 -7.79
C GLU A 217 -22.58 -2.15 -8.90
N SER A 218 -22.36 -0.85 -8.98
CA SER A 218 -21.48 -0.18 -9.95
C SER A 218 -20.09 -0.81 -10.01
N SER A 219 -19.66 -1.11 -11.24
CA SER A 219 -18.31 -1.56 -11.63
C SER A 219 -17.15 -0.69 -11.09
N SER A 220 -17.42 0.47 -10.48
CA SER A 220 -16.40 1.40 -9.97
C SER A 220 -15.76 0.97 -8.65
N THR A 221 -16.44 0.18 -7.82
CA THR A 221 -15.90 -0.26 -6.51
C THR A 221 -14.89 -1.41 -6.65
N GLN A 222 -14.89 -2.10 -7.80
CA GLN A 222 -13.99 -3.22 -8.07
C GLN A 222 -12.60 -2.76 -8.51
N TYR A 223 -12.47 -1.59 -9.15
CA TYR A 223 -11.18 -1.08 -9.63
C TYR A 223 -10.42 -0.24 -8.60
N VAL A 224 -11.11 0.41 -7.66
CA VAL A 224 -10.44 1.01 -6.49
C VAL A 224 -9.73 -0.09 -5.69
N LYS A 225 -10.30 -1.31 -5.62
CA LYS A 225 -9.67 -2.44 -4.95
C LYS A 225 -8.40 -2.98 -5.62
N GLU A 226 -8.09 -2.65 -6.87
CA GLU A 226 -6.87 -3.15 -7.52
C GLU A 226 -5.65 -2.25 -7.25
N ILE A 227 -5.85 -1.02 -6.74
CA ILE A 227 -4.78 -0.07 -6.40
C ILE A 227 -4.94 0.53 -4.99
N LEU A 228 -6.06 0.31 -4.30
CA LEU A 228 -6.27 0.67 -2.90
C LEU A 228 -6.94 -0.47 -2.15
#